data_AF-A0AAD1IM31-F1
#
_entry.id   AF-A0AAD1IM31-F1
#
_cell.length_a   1.000
_cell.length_b   1.000
_cell.length_c   1.000
_cell.angle_alpha   90.00
_cell.angle_beta   90.00
_cell.angle_gamma   90.00
#
_symmetry.space_group_name_H-M   'P 1'
#
loop_
_entity.id
_entity.type
_entity.pdbx_description
1 polymer ?
#
loop_
_entity_poly.entity_id
_entity_poly.type
_entity_poly.pdbx_seq_one_letter_code
_entity_poly.pdbx_strand_id
1 'polypeptide(L)'
;MEPVIDVFAQLYRLGYPIAKMRTVDHYPGAEDELSMRDNNTSAFNCRGIPGSQSWSYHAYGRAIDLNPLLNPYIGRSGAVEPANAGPYADRTRTDPGILHAGDPAVLAFTGRGWAWGGDWRTPKDYQHFEQP
;
A
#
# COMPACT_ATOMS: atom_id res chain seq x y z
N MET A 1 -17.30 -5.43 -14.69
CA MET A 1 -16.99 -5.63 -13.27
C MET A 1 -15.88 -4.65 -12.92
N GLU A 2 -16.02 -3.91 -11.82
CA GLU A 2 -15.02 -2.93 -11.39
C GLU A 2 -13.88 -3.66 -10.66
N PRO A 3 -12.65 -3.69 -11.22
CA PRO A 3 -11.58 -4.56 -10.71
C PRO A 3 -11.28 -4.37 -9.22
N VAL A 4 -11.43 -3.15 -8.69
CA VAL A 4 -11.19 -2.83 -7.29
C VAL A 4 -12.22 -3.45 -6.34
N ILE A 5 -13.52 -3.46 -6.71
CA ILE A 5 -14.57 -4.06 -5.88
C ILE A 5 -14.31 -5.56 -5.72
N ASP A 6 -13.91 -6.23 -6.80
CA ASP A 6 -13.62 -7.67 -6.77
C ASP A 6 -12.39 -8.01 -5.93
N VAL A 7 -11.36 -7.14 -5.92
CA VAL A 7 -10.20 -7.26 -5.04
C VAL A 7 -10.65 -7.22 -3.58
N PHE A 8 -11.34 -6.16 -3.16
CA PHE A 8 -11.73 -6.02 -1.75
C PHE A 8 -12.77 -7.06 -1.31
N ALA A 9 -13.67 -7.49 -2.21
CA ALA A 9 -14.55 -8.61 -1.94
C ALA A 9 -13.76 -9.92 -1.73
N GLN A 10 -12.68 -10.14 -2.48
CA GLN A 10 -11.80 -11.28 -2.28
C GLN A 10 -11.02 -11.19 -0.96
N LEU A 11 -10.46 -10.02 -0.62
CA LEU A 11 -9.78 -9.80 0.67
C LEU A 11 -10.72 -10.07 1.85
N TYR A 12 -11.96 -9.63 1.75
CA TYR A 12 -13.00 -9.89 2.75
C TYR A 12 -13.27 -11.39 2.90
N ARG A 13 -13.44 -12.13 1.80
CA ARG A 13 -13.64 -13.60 1.83
C ARG A 13 -12.44 -14.35 2.39
N LEU A 14 -11.23 -13.85 2.16
CA LEU A 14 -9.99 -14.41 2.71
C LEU A 14 -9.81 -14.11 4.21
N GLY A 15 -10.61 -13.21 4.78
CA GLY A 15 -10.41 -12.73 6.14
C GLY A 15 -9.10 -11.96 6.31
N TYR A 16 -8.58 -11.35 5.22
CA TYR A 16 -7.37 -10.56 5.30
C TYR A 16 -7.62 -9.33 6.20
N PRO A 17 -6.83 -9.13 7.28
CA PRO A 17 -7.08 -8.06 8.23
C PRO A 17 -6.65 -6.73 7.63
N ILE A 18 -7.62 -5.87 7.36
CA ILE A 18 -7.39 -4.46 7.03
C ILE A 18 -7.59 -3.67 8.33
N ALA A 19 -6.56 -2.94 8.76
CA ALA A 19 -6.61 -2.22 10.03
C ALA A 19 -7.66 -1.10 10.01
N LYS A 20 -7.72 -0.34 8.91
CA LYS A 20 -8.73 0.67 8.64
C LYS A 20 -8.71 1.10 7.18
N MET A 21 -9.82 1.71 6.73
CA MET A 21 -9.95 2.37 5.44
C MET A 21 -10.66 3.70 5.66
N ARG A 22 -9.91 4.79 5.55
CA ARG A 22 -10.38 6.17 5.64
C ARG A 22 -9.85 6.96 4.45
N THR A 23 -10.64 7.90 3.97
CA THR A 23 -10.15 8.88 3.00
C THR A 23 -9.06 9.73 3.64
N VAL A 24 -8.05 10.09 2.85
CA VAL A 24 -6.81 10.72 3.38
C VAL A 24 -7.07 12.12 3.94
N ASP A 25 -8.13 12.79 3.51
CA ASP A 25 -8.59 14.08 4.07
C ASP A 25 -9.05 13.98 5.54
N HIS A 26 -9.17 12.78 6.09
CA HIS A 26 -9.31 12.57 7.53
C HIS A 26 -8.08 13.05 8.32
N TYR A 27 -6.91 13.11 7.68
CA TYR A 27 -5.67 13.59 8.27
C TYR A 27 -5.46 15.07 7.91
N PRO A 28 -4.93 15.91 8.83
CA PRO A 28 -4.68 17.32 8.56
C PRO A 28 -3.90 17.53 7.26
N GLY A 29 -4.46 18.34 6.35
CA GLY A 29 -3.84 18.62 5.05
C GLY A 29 -3.73 17.42 4.11
N ALA A 30 -4.46 16.33 4.36
CA ALA A 30 -4.34 15.05 3.65
C ALA A 30 -2.90 14.48 3.68
N GLU A 31 -2.20 14.68 4.81
CA GLU A 31 -0.81 14.29 4.97
C GLU A 31 -0.63 12.76 4.92
N ASP A 32 0.09 12.30 3.90
CA ASP A 32 0.30 10.87 3.58
C ASP A 32 1.04 10.13 4.70
N GLU A 33 2.08 10.74 5.27
CA GLU A 33 2.84 10.13 6.38
C GLU A 33 1.97 9.91 7.61
N LEU A 34 1.08 10.84 7.97
CA LEU A 34 0.16 10.63 9.10
C LEU A 34 -0.82 9.47 8.84
N SER A 35 -1.33 9.37 7.61
CA SER A 35 -2.19 8.26 7.18
C SER A 35 -1.45 6.92 7.25
N MET A 36 -0.22 6.86 6.71
CA MET A 36 0.59 5.65 6.72
C MET A 36 0.95 5.20 8.14
N ARG A 37 1.40 6.14 9.00
CA ARG A 37 1.74 5.86 10.42
C ARG A 37 0.58 5.27 11.21
N ASP A 38 -0.64 5.68 10.86
CA ASP A 38 -1.89 5.22 11.47
C ASP A 38 -2.41 3.91 10.83
N ASN A 39 -1.60 3.28 9.97
CA ASN A 39 -1.90 2.04 9.26
C ASN A 39 -3.18 2.10 8.41
N ASN A 40 -3.44 3.25 7.80
CA ASN A 40 -4.63 3.46 6.99
C ASN A 40 -4.44 2.93 5.57
N THR A 41 -5.29 2.00 5.16
CA THR A 41 -5.40 1.62 3.75
C THR A 41 -6.08 2.75 2.98
N SER A 42 -5.39 3.27 1.96
CA SER A 42 -5.86 4.41 1.18
C SER A 42 -5.66 4.19 -0.32
N ALA A 43 -6.58 4.73 -1.12
CA ALA A 43 -6.50 4.71 -2.59
C ALA A 43 -6.25 6.11 -3.14
N PHE A 44 -7.29 6.93 -3.32
CA PHE A 44 -7.12 8.28 -3.84
C PHE A 44 -6.39 9.20 -2.84
N ASN A 45 -5.21 9.70 -3.22
CA ASN A 45 -4.48 10.77 -2.54
C ASN A 45 -3.90 11.73 -3.59
N CYS A 46 -4.36 12.98 -3.62
CA CYS A 46 -3.93 13.97 -4.60
C CYS A 46 -2.55 14.54 -4.23
N ARG A 47 -1.48 13.79 -4.55
CA ARG A 47 -0.09 14.17 -4.26
C ARG A 47 0.86 13.92 -5.42
N GLY A 48 1.92 14.73 -5.47
CA GLY A 48 3.09 14.50 -6.32
C GLY A 48 3.95 13.35 -5.80
N ILE A 49 4.78 12.78 -6.66
CA ILE A 49 5.84 11.85 -6.25
C ILE A 49 6.98 12.67 -5.63
N PRO A 50 7.42 12.40 -4.38
CA PRO A 50 8.51 13.15 -3.75
C PRO A 50 9.76 13.22 -4.63
N GLY A 51 10.28 14.44 -4.85
CA GLY A 51 11.47 14.67 -5.69
C GLY A 51 11.22 14.61 -7.21
N SER A 52 9.96 14.55 -7.66
CA SER A 52 9.58 14.52 -9.07
C SER A 52 8.58 15.65 -9.42
N GLN A 53 8.45 15.96 -10.71
CA GLN A 53 7.37 16.82 -11.23
C GLN A 53 6.11 16.02 -11.61
N SER A 54 6.14 14.69 -11.46
CA SER A 54 5.03 13.80 -11.80
C SER A 54 4.05 13.61 -10.65
N TRP A 55 2.78 13.43 -11.00
CA TRP A 55 1.73 13.02 -10.07
C TRP A 55 1.82 11.53 -9.76
N SER A 56 1.48 11.16 -8.53
CA SER A 56 1.34 9.76 -8.12
C SER A 56 0.13 9.10 -8.79
N TYR A 57 0.16 7.78 -8.99
CA TYR A 57 -1.03 7.02 -9.42
C TYR A 57 -2.20 7.13 -8.43
N HIS A 58 -1.91 7.41 -7.16
CA HIS A 58 -2.93 7.76 -6.16
C HIS A 58 -3.74 9.00 -6.55
N ALA A 59 -3.13 9.98 -7.24
CA ALA A 59 -3.82 11.18 -7.69
C ALA A 59 -4.83 10.90 -8.83
N TYR A 60 -4.78 9.71 -9.43
CA TYR A 60 -5.69 9.27 -10.49
C TYR A 60 -6.65 8.17 -10.04
N GLY A 61 -6.61 7.77 -8.75
CA GLY A 61 -7.39 6.65 -8.24
C GLY A 61 -6.96 5.29 -8.80
N ARG A 62 -5.70 5.18 -9.24
CA ARG A 62 -5.14 3.98 -9.89
C ARG A 62 -4.17 3.21 -9.00
N ALA A 63 -4.05 3.61 -7.74
CA ALA A 63 -3.20 2.96 -6.77
C ALA A 63 -3.92 2.77 -5.44
N ILE A 64 -3.50 1.74 -4.71
CA ILE A 64 -3.97 1.37 -3.37
C ILE A 64 -2.76 1.01 -2.53
N ASP A 65 -2.63 1.63 -1.36
CA ASP A 65 -1.67 1.26 -0.34
C ASP A 65 -2.39 0.46 0.76
N LEU A 66 -1.96 -0.78 1.03
CA LEU A 66 -2.63 -1.70 1.95
C LEU A 66 -1.84 -1.89 3.25
N ASN A 67 -2.44 -1.48 4.39
CA ASN A 67 -1.80 -1.50 5.71
C ASN A 67 -0.35 -0.94 5.69
N PRO A 68 -0.14 0.35 5.35
CA PRO A 68 1.19 0.96 5.21
C PRO A 68 2.18 0.69 6.35
N LEU A 69 1.72 0.70 7.60
CA LEU A 69 2.58 0.47 8.76
C LEU A 69 3.17 -0.95 8.74
N LEU A 70 2.38 -1.95 8.33
CA LEU A 70 2.79 -3.35 8.28
C LEU A 70 3.56 -3.69 6.99
N ASN A 71 3.38 -2.87 5.94
CA ASN A 71 3.92 -3.08 4.61
C ASN A 71 4.70 -1.85 4.14
N PRO A 72 5.85 -1.54 4.76
CA PRO A 72 6.52 -0.28 4.50
C PRO A 72 7.04 -0.13 3.08
N TYR A 73 7.20 1.12 2.67
CA TYR A 73 8.10 1.49 1.59
C TYR A 73 9.56 1.48 2.11
N ILE A 74 10.47 0.94 1.31
CA ILE A 74 11.92 0.92 1.55
C ILE A 74 12.62 1.56 0.36
N GLY A 75 13.10 2.78 0.59
CA GLY A 75 13.80 3.59 -0.39
C GLY A 75 15.19 3.05 -0.74
N ARG A 76 15.76 3.55 -1.83
CA ARG A 76 17.11 3.18 -2.30
C ARG A 76 18.21 3.39 -1.24
N SER A 77 18.06 4.38 -0.37
CA SER A 77 18.98 4.68 0.73
C SER A 77 18.78 3.80 1.97
N GLY A 78 17.76 2.92 1.97
CA GLY A 78 17.32 2.19 3.16
C GLY A 78 16.36 2.95 4.06
N ALA A 79 15.91 4.15 3.65
CA ALA A 79 14.84 4.87 4.36
C ALA A 79 13.55 4.03 4.38
N VAL A 80 12.93 3.93 5.54
CA VAL A 80 11.68 3.18 5.76
C VAL A 80 10.55 4.17 5.98
N GLU A 81 9.48 4.05 5.20
CA GLU A 81 8.26 4.83 5.33
C GLU A 81 7.06 3.89 5.55
N PRO A 82 6.13 4.22 6.47
CA PRO A 82 6.19 5.37 7.38
C PRO A 82 7.32 5.26 8.40
N ALA A 83 7.74 6.37 9.00
CA ALA A 83 8.94 6.37 9.84
C ALA A 83 8.81 5.55 11.15
N ASN A 84 7.61 5.09 11.50
CA ASN A 84 7.36 4.14 12.59
C ASN A 84 7.29 2.66 12.15
N ALA A 85 7.48 2.35 10.86
CA ALA A 85 7.39 0.99 10.32
C ALA A 85 8.70 0.18 10.36
N GLY A 86 9.76 0.72 10.96
CA GLY A 86 11.06 0.05 11.09
C GLY A 86 11.00 -1.44 11.50
N PRO A 87 10.19 -1.82 12.52
CA PRO A 87 10.03 -3.22 12.91
C PRO A 87 9.47 -4.15 11.82
N TYR A 88 8.70 -3.60 10.85
CA TYR A 88 8.04 -4.34 9.78
C TYR A 88 8.86 -4.41 8.48
N ALA A 89 10.04 -3.78 8.47
CA ALA A 89 11.04 -3.98 7.42
C ALA A 89 11.62 -5.41 7.45
N ASP A 90 11.56 -6.09 8.60
CA ASP A 90 11.86 -7.51 8.70
C ASP A 90 10.75 -8.34 8.03
N ARG A 91 11.03 -8.85 6.83
CA ARG A 91 10.08 -9.65 6.04
C ARG A 91 10.13 -11.15 6.37
N THR A 92 10.78 -11.54 7.47
CA THR A 92 10.62 -12.89 8.05
C THR A 92 9.40 -12.97 8.97
N ARG A 93 8.83 -11.81 9.34
CA ARG A 93 7.64 -11.69 10.17
C ARG A 93 6.39 -12.18 9.45
N THR A 94 5.50 -12.82 10.20
CA THR A 94 4.24 -13.38 9.69
C THR A 94 3.02 -12.82 10.42
N ASP A 95 3.13 -11.61 10.98
CA ASP A 95 2.00 -10.96 11.64
C ASP A 95 0.81 -10.81 10.68
N PRO A 96 -0.45 -10.91 11.17
CA PRO A 96 -1.61 -10.71 10.34
C PRO A 96 -1.60 -9.33 9.65
N GLY A 97 -1.78 -9.32 8.32
CA GLY A 97 -1.81 -8.08 7.51
C GLY A 97 -0.48 -7.74 6.83
N ILE A 98 0.60 -8.47 7.12
CA ILE A 98 1.84 -8.39 6.34
C ILE A 98 1.64 -9.10 4.99
N LEU A 99 2.16 -8.50 3.92
CA LEU A 99 2.13 -9.02 2.55
C LEU A 99 3.46 -9.66 2.16
N HIS A 100 3.42 -10.90 1.71
CA HIS A 100 4.54 -11.61 1.09
C HIS A 100 4.23 -11.97 -0.36
N ALA A 101 5.29 -12.15 -1.14
CA ALA A 101 5.16 -12.65 -2.51
C ALA A 101 4.43 -13.99 -2.52
N GLY A 102 3.36 -14.08 -3.31
CA GLY A 102 2.53 -15.28 -3.41
C GLY A 102 1.42 -15.39 -2.37
N ASP A 103 1.29 -14.45 -1.43
CA ASP A 103 0.18 -14.45 -0.49
C ASP A 103 -1.17 -14.34 -1.22
N PRO A 104 -2.24 -15.00 -0.73
CA PRO A 104 -3.57 -14.88 -1.33
C PRO A 104 -4.07 -13.44 -1.47
N ALA A 105 -3.67 -12.56 -0.54
CA ALA A 105 -3.97 -11.14 -0.61
C ALA A 105 -3.26 -10.46 -1.79
N VAL A 106 -1.96 -10.69 -2.00
CA VAL A 106 -1.20 -10.17 -3.16
C VAL A 106 -1.82 -10.71 -4.47
N LEU A 107 -2.11 -12.01 -4.52
CA LEU A 107 -2.71 -12.65 -5.69
C LEU A 107 -4.12 -12.13 -6.01
N ALA A 108 -4.86 -11.63 -5.01
CA ALA A 108 -6.16 -11.00 -5.24
C ALA A 108 -6.03 -9.76 -6.14
N PHE A 109 -4.97 -8.97 -5.97
CA PHE A 109 -4.63 -7.82 -6.81
C PHE A 109 -3.99 -8.27 -8.13
N THR A 110 -2.89 -9.02 -8.08
CA THR A 110 -2.07 -9.31 -9.27
C THR A 110 -2.79 -10.21 -10.27
N GLY A 111 -3.66 -11.12 -9.81
CA GLY A 111 -4.54 -11.91 -10.67
C GLY A 111 -5.58 -11.08 -11.44
N ARG A 112 -5.72 -9.78 -11.14
CA ARG A 112 -6.60 -8.81 -11.81
C ARG A 112 -5.82 -7.71 -12.53
N GLY A 113 -4.54 -7.94 -12.82
CA GLY A 113 -3.71 -7.02 -13.61
C GLY A 113 -3.15 -5.83 -12.85
N TRP A 114 -3.24 -5.81 -11.51
CA TRP A 114 -2.50 -4.85 -10.69
C TRP A 114 -1.03 -5.27 -10.61
N ALA A 115 -0.11 -4.31 -10.66
CA ALA A 115 1.28 -4.50 -10.30
C ALA A 115 1.44 -4.30 -8.78
N TRP A 116 2.33 -5.06 -8.15
CA TRP A 116 2.66 -4.92 -6.73
C TRP A 116 4.07 -4.35 -6.56
N GLY A 117 4.19 -3.29 -5.76
CA GLY A 117 5.46 -2.62 -5.48
C GLY A 117 6.46 -3.49 -4.70
N GLY A 118 5.99 -4.55 -4.03
CA GLY A 118 6.84 -5.55 -3.39
C GLY A 118 7.69 -6.36 -4.37
N ASP A 119 7.31 -6.42 -5.66
CA ASP A 119 8.07 -7.13 -6.70
C ASP A 119 9.16 -6.26 -7.35
N TRP A 120 9.14 -4.94 -7.14
CA TRP A 120 10.14 -4.03 -7.71
C TRP A 120 11.55 -4.29 -7.15
N ARG A 121 12.59 -3.99 -7.92
CA ARG A 121 13.98 -4.18 -7.44
C ARG A 121 14.40 -3.12 -6.42
N THR A 122 14.14 -1.86 -6.72
CA THR A 122 14.36 -0.71 -5.85
C THR A 122 13.61 0.50 -6.43
N PRO A 123 12.87 1.26 -5.61
CA PRO A 123 12.56 0.98 -4.20
C PRO A 123 11.71 -0.30 -4.05
N LYS A 124 11.61 -0.82 -2.82
CA LYS A 124 10.63 -1.86 -2.47
C LYS A 124 9.43 -1.15 -1.87
N ASP A 125 8.24 -1.34 -2.40
CA ASP A 125 7.05 -0.66 -1.90
C ASP A 125 5.97 -1.69 -1.54
N TYR A 126 6.06 -2.26 -0.34
CA TYR A 126 5.25 -3.44 0.02
C TYR A 126 3.76 -3.12 0.16
N GLN A 127 3.42 -1.89 0.52
CA GLN A 127 2.04 -1.42 0.62
C GLN A 127 1.37 -1.28 -0.74
N HIS A 128 2.15 -1.00 -1.78
CA HIS A 128 1.65 -0.36 -2.99
C HIS A 128 1.18 -1.34 -4.05
N PHE A 129 -0.01 -1.12 -4.56
CA PHE A 129 -0.54 -1.76 -5.76
C PHE A 129 -1.01 -0.69 -6.75
N GLU A 130 -0.66 -0.84 -8.03
CA GLU A 130 -1.06 0.10 -9.08
C GLU A 130 -1.64 -0.61 -10.32
N GLN A 131 -2.54 0.08 -11.03
CA GLN A 131 -2.96 -0.28 -12.39
C GLN A 131 -2.33 0.67 -13.40
N PRO A 132 -1.38 0.20 -14.24
CA PRO A 132 -0.73 1.00 -15.29
C PRO A 132 -1.66 1.45 -16.41
#